data_AF-A0A5F0K7E9-F1
#
_entry.id   AF-A0A5F0K7E9-F1
#
_cell.length_a   1.000
_cell.length_b   1.000
_cell.length_c   1.000
_cell.angle_alpha   90.00
_cell.angle_beta   90.00
_cell.angle_gamma   90.00
#
_symmetry.space_group_name_H-M   'P 1'
#
loop_
_entity.id
_entity.type
_entity.pdbx_description
1 polymer ?
#
loop_
_entity_poly.entity_id
_entity_poly.type
_entity_poly.pdbx_seq_one_letter_code
_entity_poly.pdbx_strand_id
1 'polypeptide(L)'
;MSLILSKLICAILDPIIQTQRHLSKLPQSGVGIMINPELTIHLQCVKDKGGAGDRIYALSTLLGKNMNENHIKNYAVTPFRTATGNVGVMITNMYSNDAYSVAKRSIIQSRSPSVFTVERQDDGYLFSASTQPIEPISQQEFEAVLDLYFGDSVIDSSGHPVYEKLTSTELGDKPAKVEVVSVSPVERCQITGIDLTNLDLLDI
;
A
#
# COMPACT_ATOMS: atom_id res chain seq x y z
N MET A 1 -2.94 -26.81 -10.85
CA MET A 1 -2.81 -25.40 -11.27
C MET A 1 -2.54 -25.39 -12.77
N SER A 2 -3.23 -24.54 -13.54
CA SER A 2 -3.14 -24.57 -15.02
C SER A 2 -1.76 -24.13 -15.52
N LEU A 3 -1.33 -24.70 -16.66
CA LEU A 3 -0.04 -24.44 -17.31
C LEU A 3 0.25 -22.95 -17.57
N ILE A 4 -0.79 -22.12 -17.69
CA ILE A 4 -0.64 -20.68 -17.90
C ILE A 4 -0.32 -19.92 -16.62
N LEU A 5 -0.89 -20.30 -15.47
CA LEU A 5 -0.57 -19.65 -14.19
C LEU A 5 0.89 -19.87 -13.82
N SER A 6 1.41 -21.08 -14.04
CA SER A 6 2.82 -21.39 -13.82
C SER A 6 3.76 -20.57 -14.70
N LYS A 7 3.36 -20.27 -15.94
CA LYS A 7 4.13 -19.40 -16.86
C LYS A 7 4.05 -17.94 -16.48
N LEU A 8 2.93 -17.49 -15.91
CA LEU A 8 2.72 -16.11 -15.50
C LEU A 8 3.37 -15.78 -14.16
N ILE A 9 3.79 -16.76 -13.35
CA ILE A 9 4.43 -16.52 -12.04
C ILE A 9 5.57 -15.49 -12.11
N CYS A 10 6.40 -15.51 -13.15
CA CYS A 10 7.50 -14.55 -13.31
C CYS A 10 7.06 -13.14 -13.73
N ALA A 11 5.81 -12.97 -14.17
CA ALA A 11 5.20 -11.71 -14.56
C ALA A 11 4.16 -11.20 -13.54
N ILE A 12 3.86 -11.98 -12.49
CA ILE A 12 2.95 -11.56 -11.42
C ILE A 12 3.68 -10.51 -10.58
N LEU A 13 3.14 -9.29 -10.57
CA LEU A 13 3.55 -8.24 -9.63
C LEU A 13 3.30 -8.73 -8.19
N ASP A 14 4.11 -8.25 -7.25
CA ASP A 14 4.02 -8.64 -5.83
C ASP A 14 2.55 -8.55 -5.33
N PRO A 15 1.92 -9.69 -5.00
CA PRO A 15 0.50 -9.74 -4.65
C PRO A 15 0.20 -8.98 -3.36
N ILE A 16 1.18 -8.83 -2.46
CA ILE A 16 1.03 -8.11 -1.20
C ILE A 16 0.97 -6.60 -1.50
N ILE A 17 1.85 -6.11 -2.39
CA ILE A 17 1.81 -4.71 -2.84
C ILE A 17 0.49 -4.41 -3.54
N GLN A 18 0.00 -5.32 -4.39
CA GLN A 18 -1.30 -5.15 -5.04
C GLN A 18 -2.44 -5.07 -4.03
N THR A 19 -2.45 -5.98 -3.04
CA THR A 19 -3.46 -6.03 -1.99
C THR A 19 -3.46 -4.75 -1.16
N GLN A 20 -2.29 -4.31 -0.69
CA GLN A 20 -2.16 -3.05 0.04
C GLN A 20 -2.64 -1.86 -0.80
N ARG A 21 -2.26 -1.79 -2.07
CA ARG A 21 -2.70 -0.70 -2.97
C ARG A 21 -4.20 -0.73 -3.22
N HIS A 22 -4.80 -1.91 -3.35
CA HIS A 22 -6.23 -2.05 -3.56
C HIS A 22 -7.03 -1.65 -2.32
N LEU A 23 -6.68 -2.20 -1.15
CA LEU A 23 -7.36 -1.95 0.11
C LEU A 23 -7.19 -0.51 0.62
N SER A 24 -6.10 0.18 0.26
CA SER A 24 -5.86 1.57 0.67
C SER A 24 -6.37 2.63 -0.31
N LYS A 25 -6.88 2.22 -1.47
CA LYS A 25 -7.36 3.14 -2.49
C LYS A 25 -8.75 3.65 -2.11
N LEU A 26 -8.86 4.96 -1.92
CA LEU A 26 -10.16 5.63 -1.82
C LEU A 26 -10.92 5.49 -3.16
N PRO A 27 -12.26 5.41 -3.12
CA PRO A 27 -13.05 5.21 -4.33
C PRO A 27 -13.00 6.41 -5.27
N GLN A 28 -13.63 6.26 -6.44
CA GLN A 28 -13.76 7.33 -7.42
C GLN A 28 -14.57 8.51 -6.87
N SER A 29 -14.38 9.68 -7.48
CA SER A 29 -15.08 10.90 -7.06
C SER A 29 -16.60 10.71 -7.04
N GLY A 30 -17.25 11.19 -5.98
CA GLY A 30 -18.70 11.12 -5.81
C GLY A 30 -19.22 9.82 -5.20
N VAL A 31 -18.38 8.79 -5.02
CA VAL A 31 -18.79 7.58 -4.29
C VAL A 31 -18.82 7.84 -2.80
N GLY A 32 -19.94 7.53 -2.16
CA GLY A 32 -20.10 7.60 -0.72
C GLY A 32 -19.22 6.57 0.01
N ILE A 33 -18.61 7.00 1.12
CA ILE A 33 -17.88 6.17 2.04
C ILE A 33 -18.30 6.44 3.48
N MET A 34 -18.49 5.38 4.26
CA MET A 34 -18.54 5.46 5.71
C MET A 34 -17.12 5.31 6.22
N ILE A 35 -16.63 6.29 6.98
CA ILE A 35 -15.36 6.21 7.69
C ILE A 35 -15.68 6.03 9.18
N ASN A 36 -15.00 5.09 9.84
CA ASN A 36 -15.14 4.87 11.28
C ASN A 36 -13.85 5.26 12.03
N PRO A 37 -13.70 6.52 12.47
CA PRO A 37 -12.54 6.98 13.21
C PRO A 37 -12.32 6.29 14.56
N GLU A 38 -13.38 5.76 15.19
CA GLU A 38 -13.28 5.11 16.51
C GLU A 38 -12.44 3.83 16.46
N LEU A 39 -12.44 3.15 15.31
CA LEU A 39 -11.61 1.97 15.06
C LEU A 39 -10.20 2.32 14.57
N THR A 40 -9.81 3.60 14.55
CA THR A 40 -8.47 4.00 14.07
C THR A 40 -7.38 3.45 14.98
N ILE A 41 -6.40 2.76 14.40
CA ILE A 41 -5.16 2.36 15.08
C ILE A 41 -3.99 3.21 14.60
N HIS A 42 -3.03 3.44 15.50
CA HIS A 42 -1.80 4.17 15.20
C HIS A 42 -0.61 3.23 15.23
N LEU A 43 0.14 3.19 14.13
CA LEU A 43 1.25 2.29 13.93
C LEU A 43 2.51 3.06 13.54
N GLN A 44 3.65 2.61 14.05
CA GLN A 44 4.93 2.91 13.44
C GLN A 44 5.07 2.01 12.22
N CYS A 45 5.28 2.61 11.05
CA CYS A 45 5.49 1.85 9.82
C CYS A 45 6.75 2.31 9.11
N VAL A 46 7.21 1.44 8.24
CA VAL A 46 8.33 1.68 7.35
C VAL A 46 7.87 1.43 5.93
N LYS A 47 8.33 2.27 5.01
CA LYS A 47 8.00 2.17 3.60
C LYS A 47 9.21 1.67 2.82
N ASP A 48 9.15 0.44 2.33
CA ASP A 48 10.18 -0.12 1.46
C ASP A 48 9.81 0.16 0.00
N LYS A 49 10.71 0.80 -0.74
CA LYS A 49 10.51 1.14 -2.15
C LYS A 49 11.12 0.03 -3.01
N GLY A 50 10.28 -0.78 -3.63
CA GLY A 50 10.69 -1.86 -4.54
C GLY A 50 10.37 -1.55 -6.00
N GLY A 51 10.89 -2.38 -6.91
CA GLY A 51 10.61 -2.24 -8.35
C GLY A 51 9.14 -2.49 -8.74
N ALA A 52 8.41 -3.28 -7.94
CA ALA A 52 6.99 -3.55 -8.13
C ALA A 52 6.05 -2.51 -7.49
N GLY A 53 6.60 -1.59 -6.70
CA GLY A 53 5.86 -0.57 -5.97
C GLY A 53 6.34 -0.41 -4.53
N ASP A 54 5.61 0.42 -3.80
CA ASP A 54 5.89 0.69 -2.41
C ASP A 54 5.15 -0.30 -1.50
N ARG A 55 5.85 -0.93 -0.57
CA ARG A 55 5.26 -1.78 0.46
C ARG A 55 5.36 -1.13 1.83
N ILE A 56 4.28 -1.16 2.59
CA ILE A 56 4.22 -0.62 3.94
C ILE A 56 4.31 -1.76 4.94
N TYR A 57 5.30 -1.69 5.82
CA TYR A 57 5.50 -2.64 6.91
C TYR A 57 5.14 -2.02 8.24
N ALA A 58 4.33 -2.70 9.05
CA ALA A 58 4.12 -2.34 10.45
C ALA A 58 5.38 -2.74 11.24
N LEU A 59 5.88 -1.83 12.09
CA LEU A 59 7.09 -2.01 12.87
C LEU A 59 6.72 -2.19 14.34
N SER A 60 7.26 -3.25 14.96
CA SER A 60 7.18 -3.42 16.42
C SER A 60 7.84 -2.25 17.13
N THR A 61 7.14 -1.69 18.11
CA THR A 61 7.62 -0.53 18.91
C THR A 61 8.91 -0.83 19.68
N LEU A 62 9.21 -2.11 19.93
CA LEU A 62 10.46 -2.55 20.56
C LEU A 62 11.68 -2.35 19.66
N LEU A 63 11.49 -2.40 18.34
CA LEU A 63 12.55 -2.31 17.35
C LEU A 63 12.82 -0.88 16.88
N GLY A 64 11.84 0.02 17.02
CA GLY A 64 11.91 1.40 16.50
C GLY A 64 13.08 2.22 17.04
N LYS A 65 13.60 1.92 18.25
CA LYS A 65 14.71 2.68 18.87
C LYS A 65 16.04 2.58 18.13
N ASN A 66 16.26 1.49 17.42
CA ASN A 66 17.55 1.20 16.76
C ASN A 66 17.51 1.53 15.26
N MET A 67 16.37 1.98 14.74
CA MET A 67 16.21 2.39 13.35
C MET A 67 16.34 3.90 13.21
N ASN A 68 16.87 4.34 12.07
CA ASN A 68 16.91 5.76 11.75
C ASN A 68 15.48 6.33 11.65
N GLU A 69 15.21 7.37 12.43
CA GLU A 69 13.91 8.06 12.50
C GLU A 69 13.40 8.54 11.14
N ASN A 70 14.30 8.81 10.19
CA ASN A 70 13.93 9.23 8.84
C ASN A 70 13.14 8.16 8.07
N HIS A 71 13.35 6.88 8.39
CA HIS A 71 12.66 5.75 7.75
C HIS A 71 11.34 5.39 8.43
N ILE A 72 11.20 5.71 9.71
CA ILE A 72 9.98 5.45 10.47
C ILE A 72 8.97 6.57 10.19
N LYS A 73 7.74 6.16 9.88
CA LYS A 73 6.60 7.06 9.74
C LYS A 73 5.48 6.59 10.66
N ASN A 74 4.82 7.52 11.32
CA ASN A 74 3.65 7.21 12.13
C ASN A 74 2.41 7.34 11.25
N TYR A 75 1.71 6.22 11.07
CA TYR A 75 0.48 6.16 10.29
C TYR A 75 -0.71 5.93 11.20
N ALA A 76 -1.83 6.58 10.88
CA ALA A 76 -3.14 6.15 11.30
C ALA A 76 -3.74 5.24 10.22
N VAL A 77 -4.34 4.14 10.66
CA VAL A 77 -5.06 3.18 9.82
C VAL A 77 -6.52 3.23 10.25
N THR A 78 -7.37 3.78 9.41
CA THR A 78 -8.79 3.98 9.70
C THR A 78 -9.63 3.18 8.72
N PRO A 79 -10.55 2.31 9.16
CA PRO A 79 -11.38 1.56 8.23
C PRO A 79 -12.40 2.46 7.52
N PHE A 80 -12.69 2.13 6.27
CA PHE A 80 -13.80 2.72 5.52
C PHE A 80 -14.60 1.63 4.77
N ARG A 81 -15.89 1.87 4.57
CA ARG A 81 -16.77 1.06 3.72
C ARG A 81 -17.31 1.93 2.60
N THR A 82 -17.22 1.47 1.37
CA THR A 82 -17.83 2.15 0.22
C THR A 82 -19.33 1.88 0.16
N ALA A 83 -20.07 2.73 -0.56
CA ALA A 83 -21.48 2.49 -0.86
C ALA A 83 -21.74 1.14 -1.58
N THR A 84 -20.72 0.57 -2.23
CA THR A 84 -20.80 -0.76 -2.87
C THR A 84 -20.52 -1.91 -1.91
N GLY A 85 -20.29 -1.64 -0.62
CA GLY A 85 -20.03 -2.66 0.42
C GLY A 85 -18.56 -3.06 0.59
N ASN A 86 -17.64 -2.52 -0.20
CA ASN A 86 -16.22 -2.88 -0.09
C ASN A 86 -15.62 -2.22 1.15
N VAL A 87 -14.91 -3.00 1.97
CA VAL A 87 -14.18 -2.50 3.13
C VAL A 87 -12.71 -2.31 2.76
N GLY A 88 -12.14 -1.21 3.20
CA GLY A 88 -10.73 -0.87 3.00
C GLY A 88 -10.17 -0.10 4.18
N VAL A 89 -8.91 0.32 4.05
CA VAL A 89 -8.18 1.07 5.07
C VAL A 89 -7.66 2.39 4.54
N MET A 90 -8.04 3.48 5.17
CA MET A 90 -7.47 4.79 4.91
C MET A 90 -6.15 4.92 5.68
N ILE A 91 -5.03 4.85 4.95
CA ILE A 91 -3.70 5.08 5.50
C ILE A 91 -3.39 6.58 5.49
N THR A 92 -3.05 7.12 6.65
CA THR A 92 -2.82 8.56 6.86
C THR A 92 -1.49 8.80 7.57
N ASN A 93 -0.56 9.52 6.94
CA ASN A 93 0.67 9.90 7.62
C ASN A 93 0.37 11.02 8.63
N MET A 94 0.64 10.79 9.91
CA MET A 94 0.25 11.71 10.98
C MET A 94 1.06 13.01 11.02
N TYR A 95 2.25 13.03 10.41
CA TYR A 95 3.18 14.17 10.48
C TYR A 95 3.48 14.80 9.13
N SER A 96 2.94 14.27 8.03
CA SER A 96 3.13 14.85 6.70
C SER A 96 2.25 16.08 6.48
N ASN A 97 2.79 17.16 5.91
CA ASN A 97 2.03 18.37 5.60
C ASN A 97 1.43 18.37 4.18
N ASP A 98 1.51 17.24 3.46
CA ASP A 98 0.84 17.12 2.17
C ASP A 98 -0.69 17.20 2.32
N ALA A 99 -1.36 17.82 1.34
CA ALA A 99 -2.79 18.07 1.42
C ALA A 99 -3.63 16.78 1.48
N TYR A 100 -3.15 15.66 0.94
CA TYR A 100 -3.82 14.36 1.10
C TYR A 100 -3.81 13.90 2.57
N SER A 101 -2.69 13.97 3.26
CA SER A 101 -2.58 13.61 4.68
C SER A 101 -3.34 14.58 5.58
N VAL A 102 -3.29 15.88 5.28
CA VAL A 102 -4.04 16.91 6.02
C VAL A 102 -5.54 16.65 5.94
N ALA A 103 -6.08 16.40 4.75
CA ALA A 103 -7.50 16.13 4.54
C ALA A 103 -7.97 14.86 5.29
N LYS A 104 -7.17 13.79 5.29
CA LYS A 104 -7.53 12.57 6.03
C LYS A 104 -7.46 12.76 7.55
N ARG A 105 -6.49 13.55 8.04
CA ARG A 105 -6.36 13.82 9.48
C ARG A 105 -7.56 14.58 10.04
N SER A 106 -8.13 15.53 9.31
CA SER A 106 -9.32 16.25 9.78
C SER A 106 -10.51 15.31 10.00
N ILE A 107 -10.64 14.28 9.16
CA ILE A 107 -11.66 13.24 9.32
C ILE A 107 -11.40 12.40 10.57
N ILE A 108 -10.16 11.95 10.78
CA ILE A 108 -9.81 11.16 11.97
C ILE A 108 -10.08 11.95 13.26
N GLN A 109 -9.83 13.26 13.25
CA GLN A 109 -10.05 14.14 14.39
C GLN A 109 -11.53 14.33 14.77
N SER A 110 -12.47 14.03 13.87
CA SER A 110 -13.91 14.09 14.17
C SER A 110 -14.36 13.07 15.22
N ARG A 111 -13.62 11.97 15.40
CA ARG A 111 -13.84 10.90 16.39
C ARG A 111 -15.21 10.22 16.35
N SER A 112 -16.06 10.50 15.37
CA SER A 112 -17.36 9.88 15.21
C SER A 112 -17.50 9.24 13.83
N PRO A 113 -18.13 8.06 13.72
CA PRO A 113 -18.44 7.46 12.42
C PRO A 113 -19.29 8.42 11.60
N SER A 114 -18.89 8.65 10.35
CA SER A 114 -19.54 9.62 9.47
C SER A 114 -19.44 9.18 8.01
N VAL A 115 -20.43 9.59 7.22
CA VAL A 115 -20.47 9.31 5.78
C VAL A 115 -20.04 10.53 5.00
N PHE A 116 -19.18 10.33 4.02
CA PHE A 116 -18.64 11.36 3.15
C PHE A 116 -18.73 10.93 1.70
N THR A 117 -18.86 11.90 0.79
CA THR A 117 -18.40 11.72 -0.59
C THR A 117 -16.95 12.21 -0.68
N VAL A 118 -16.11 11.46 -1.40
CA VAL A 118 -14.73 11.85 -1.66
C VAL A 118 -14.64 12.46 -3.04
N GLU A 119 -13.90 13.54 -3.17
CA GLU A 119 -13.47 14.07 -4.46
C GLU A 119 -11.93 14.16 -4.45
N ARG A 120 -11.31 13.61 -5.49
CA ARG A 120 -9.86 13.76 -5.69
C ARG A 120 -9.59 15.07 -6.40
N GLN A 121 -8.81 15.92 -5.77
CA GLN A 121 -8.32 17.18 -6.33
C GLN A 121 -6.88 17.02 -6.80
N ASP A 122 -6.34 18.02 -7.51
CA ASP A 122 -4.99 17.97 -8.06
C ASP A 122 -3.94 17.80 -6.96
N ASP A 123 -4.13 18.44 -5.81
CA ASP A 123 -3.22 18.46 -4.68
C ASP A 123 -3.70 17.67 -3.45
N GLY A 124 -4.93 17.14 -3.43
CA GLY A 124 -5.48 16.51 -2.23
C GLY A 124 -6.80 15.76 -2.39
N TYR A 125 -7.49 15.58 -1.25
CA TYR A 125 -8.86 15.07 -1.19
C TYR A 125 -9.77 16.11 -0.55
N LEU A 126 -10.98 16.23 -1.09
CA LEU A 126 -12.08 16.91 -0.44
C LEU A 126 -13.07 15.85 0.06
N PHE A 127 -13.37 15.89 1.35
CA PHE A 127 -14.41 15.08 1.97
C PHE A 127 -15.61 15.98 2.24
N SER A 128 -16.75 15.67 1.61
CA SER A 128 -18.00 16.39 1.84
C SER A 128 -18.95 15.48 2.61
N ALA A 129 -19.56 15.99 3.67
CA ALA A 129 -20.54 15.23 4.44
C ALA A 129 -21.68 14.75 3.54
N SER A 130 -22.10 13.50 3.74
CA SER A 130 -23.18 12.88 2.98
C SER A 130 -24.17 12.21 3.93
N THR A 131 -25.44 12.18 3.51
CA THR A 131 -26.53 11.52 4.23
C THR A 131 -26.84 10.13 3.67
N GLN A 132 -26.04 9.65 2.71
CA GLN A 132 -26.22 8.32 2.14
C GLN A 132 -26.11 7.26 3.24
N PRO A 133 -27.10 6.36 3.37
CA PRO A 133 -27.01 5.28 4.34
C PRO A 133 -25.97 4.27 3.86
N ILE A 134 -24.91 4.09 4.66
CA ILE A 134 -23.89 3.06 4.46
C ILE A 134 -23.73 2.35 5.80
N GLU A 135 -23.73 1.02 5.77
CA GLU A 135 -23.66 0.20 6.96
C GLU A 135 -22.33 0.40 7.71
N PRO A 136 -22.35 0.36 9.06
CA PRO A 136 -21.13 0.47 9.85
C PRO A 136 -20.19 -0.73 9.66
N ILE A 137 -18.90 -0.49 9.83
CA ILE A 137 -17.86 -1.52 9.79
C ILE A 137 -17.74 -2.12 11.17
N SER A 138 -17.86 -3.45 11.26
CA SER A 138 -17.65 -4.18 12.51
C SER A 138 -16.16 -4.31 12.82
N GLN A 139 -15.83 -4.56 14.08
CA GLN A 139 -14.44 -4.82 14.49
C GLN A 139 -13.86 -6.06 13.78
N GLN A 140 -14.64 -7.12 13.62
CA GLN A 140 -14.19 -8.35 12.95
C GLN A 140 -13.83 -8.12 11.48
N GLU A 141 -14.60 -7.30 10.77
CA GLU A 141 -14.28 -6.94 9.38
C GLU A 141 -13.01 -6.10 9.31
N PHE A 142 -12.81 -5.20 10.27
CA PHE A 142 -11.60 -4.41 10.31
C PHE A 142 -10.37 -5.29 10.59
N GLU A 143 -10.45 -6.23 11.53
CA GLU A 143 -9.39 -7.21 11.80
C GLU A 143 -9.05 -8.03 10.55
N ALA A 144 -10.06 -8.54 9.83
CA ALA A 144 -9.84 -9.29 8.59
C ALA A 144 -9.13 -8.44 7.51
N VAL A 145 -9.47 -7.16 7.38
CA VAL A 145 -8.80 -6.26 6.43
C VAL A 145 -7.36 -5.95 6.88
N LEU A 146 -7.11 -5.82 8.18
CA LEU A 146 -5.76 -5.65 8.71
C LEU A 146 -4.89 -6.88 8.46
N ASP A 147 -5.42 -8.08 8.63
CA ASP A 147 -4.71 -9.33 8.32
C ASP A 147 -4.33 -9.40 6.84
N LEU A 148 -5.24 -9.04 5.94
CA LEU A 148 -4.95 -8.97 4.51
C LEU A 148 -3.92 -7.89 4.16
N TYR A 149 -3.94 -6.75 4.87
CA TYR A 149 -3.07 -5.63 4.58
C TYR A 149 -1.65 -5.82 5.14
N PHE A 150 -1.55 -6.28 6.39
CA PHE A 150 -0.32 -6.33 7.18
C PHE A 150 0.17 -7.73 7.51
N GLY A 151 -0.62 -8.80 7.33
CA GLY A 151 -0.28 -10.15 7.80
C GLY A 151 1.14 -10.60 7.42
N ASP A 152 1.52 -10.39 6.16
CA ASP A 152 2.88 -10.70 5.68
C ASP A 152 3.86 -9.52 5.80
N SER A 153 3.40 -8.35 6.25
CA SER A 153 4.13 -7.08 6.28
C SER A 153 4.31 -6.55 7.71
N VAL A 154 4.62 -7.43 8.65
CA VAL A 154 4.97 -7.07 10.03
C VAL A 154 6.45 -7.34 10.29
N ILE A 155 7.14 -6.32 10.80
CA ILE A 155 8.53 -6.39 11.28
C ILE A 155 8.46 -6.53 12.81
N ASP A 156 8.51 -7.77 13.28
CA ASP A 156 8.41 -8.12 14.70
C ASP A 156 9.76 -8.50 15.34
N SER A 157 10.79 -8.75 14.52
CA SER A 157 12.10 -9.20 14.95
C SER A 157 13.24 -8.48 14.23
N SER A 158 14.41 -8.43 14.88
CA SER A 158 15.62 -7.80 14.32
C SER A 158 16.22 -8.59 13.15
N GLY A 159 15.86 -9.87 12.98
CA GLY A 159 16.28 -10.70 11.84
C GLY A 159 15.39 -10.55 10.60
N HIS A 160 14.41 -9.63 10.63
CA HIS A 160 13.57 -9.39 9.47
C HIS A 160 14.40 -8.73 8.35
N PRO A 161 14.39 -9.21 7.10
CA PRO A 161 15.27 -8.71 6.04
C PRO A 161 15.18 -7.20 5.80
N VAL A 162 13.97 -6.64 5.89
CA VAL A 162 13.75 -5.19 5.77
C VAL A 162 14.35 -4.41 6.94
N TYR A 163 14.30 -4.96 8.15
CA TYR A 163 14.90 -4.33 9.33
C TYR A 163 16.42 -4.33 9.22
N GLU A 164 17.02 -5.45 8.83
CA GLU A 164 18.47 -5.57 8.62
C GLU A 164 18.94 -4.59 7.54
N LYS A 165 18.24 -4.51 6.39
CA LYS A 165 18.54 -3.56 5.30
C LYS A 165 18.58 -2.11 5.78
N LEU A 166 17.72 -1.74 6.73
CA LEU A 166 17.57 -0.35 7.19
C LEU A 166 18.44 0.00 8.39
N THR A 167 18.91 -0.99 9.12
CA THR A 167 19.79 -0.83 10.28
C THR A 167 21.26 -1.11 9.96
N SER A 168 21.54 -1.77 8.84
CA SER A 168 22.90 -1.97 8.34
C SER A 168 23.48 -0.63 7.91
N THR A 169 24.27 -0.04 8.81
CA THR A 169 25.03 1.19 8.60
C THR A 169 26.03 0.99 7.46
N GLU A 170 25.71 1.37 6.22
CA GLU A 170 26.76 1.74 5.26
C GLU A 170 27.30 3.12 5.66
N LEU A 171 28.20 3.14 6.63
CA LEU A 171 29.20 4.18 6.80
C LEU A 171 30.27 3.98 5.72
N GLY A 172 30.31 4.88 4.74
CA GLY A 172 31.49 5.08 3.90
C GLY A 172 31.18 5.59 2.51
N ASP A 173 31.58 6.83 2.23
CA ASP A 173 31.95 7.29 0.89
C ASP A 173 32.65 6.15 0.11
N LYS A 174 31.93 5.56 -0.84
CA LYS A 174 32.58 4.89 -1.97
C LYS A 174 32.46 5.87 -3.14
N PRO A 175 33.58 6.38 -3.69
CA PRO A 175 33.51 7.10 -4.96
C PRO A 175 32.87 6.15 -5.97
N ALA A 176 32.01 6.71 -6.83
CA ALA A 176 31.36 5.98 -7.90
C ALA A 176 32.38 5.13 -8.67
N LYS A 177 32.47 3.85 -8.32
CA LYS A 177 33.15 2.86 -9.14
C LYS A 177 32.13 2.49 -10.19
N VAL A 178 32.35 3.03 -11.38
CA VAL A 178 31.70 2.56 -12.60
C VAL A 178 32.15 1.11 -12.79
N GLU A 179 31.38 0.17 -12.25
CA GLU A 179 31.42 -1.21 -12.72
C GLU A 179 30.63 -1.25 -14.02
N VAL A 180 31.39 -1.23 -15.12
CA VAL A 180 30.91 -1.70 -16.41
C VAL A 180 30.51 -3.15 -16.21
N VAL A 181 29.21 -3.39 -15.97
CA VAL A 181 28.66 -4.73 -16.06
C VAL A 181 28.72 -5.11 -17.54
N SER A 182 29.72 -5.92 -17.88
CA SER A 182 29.72 -6.65 -19.13
C SER A 182 28.48 -7.54 -19.11
N VAL A 183 27.55 -7.24 -20.01
CA VAL A 183 26.37 -8.07 -20.23
C VAL A 183 26.87 -9.38 -20.84
N SER A 184 27.04 -10.39 -20.00
CA SER A 184 27.14 -11.77 -20.47
C SER A 184 25.78 -12.14 -21.06
N PRO A 185 25.72 -12.74 -22.25
CA PRO A 185 24.45 -12.99 -22.91
C PRO A 185 23.66 -14.01 -22.10
N VAL A 186 22.52 -13.57 -21.56
CA VAL A 186 21.49 -14.46 -21.04
C VAL A 186 21.08 -15.38 -22.19
N GLU A 187 21.22 -16.68 -21.96
CA GLU A 187 20.80 -17.70 -22.89
C GLU A 187 19.37 -17.43 -23.36
N ARG A 188 19.23 -17.29 -24.68
CA ARG A 188 17.99 -16.95 -25.36
C ARG A 188 16.90 -17.92 -24.94
N CYS A 189 15.84 -17.40 -24.35
CA CYS A 189 14.54 -18.04 -24.38
C CYS A 189 14.12 -18.12 -25.86
N GLN A 190 14.40 -19.25 -26.52
CA GLN A 190 14.00 -19.49 -27.91
C GLN A 190 12.48 -19.67 -27.94
N ILE A 191 11.76 -18.57 -28.13
CA ILE A 191 10.37 -18.62 -28.58
C ILE A 191 10.44 -18.92 -30.08
N THR A 192 10.35 -20.19 -30.44
CA THR A 192 10.08 -20.59 -31.82
C THR A 192 8.56 -20.67 -31.99
N GLY A 193 8.03 -19.90 -32.94
CA GLY A 193 6.68 -20.07 -33.47
C GLY A 193 5.56 -19.50 -32.59
N ILE A 194 5.39 -18.19 -32.60
CA ILE A 194 4.04 -17.62 -32.45
C ILE A 194 3.74 -16.92 -33.77
N ASP A 195 2.89 -17.56 -34.56
CA ASP A 195 2.28 -16.98 -35.74
C ASP A 195 1.24 -15.96 -35.29
N LEU A 196 1.53 -14.68 -35.50
CA LEU A 196 0.71 -13.53 -35.08
C LEU A 196 -0.26 -13.08 -36.18
N THR A 197 -0.53 -13.91 -37.20
CA THR A 197 -1.40 -13.53 -38.32
C THR A 197 -2.90 -13.47 -37.99
N ASN A 198 -3.33 -13.81 -36.77
CA ASN A 198 -4.75 -13.78 -36.37
C ASN A 198 -4.97 -13.14 -34.99
N LEU A 199 -4.47 -11.92 -34.77
CA LEU A 199 -4.96 -11.06 -33.69
C LEU A 199 -5.83 -9.96 -34.29
N ASP A 200 -7.12 -10.25 -34.39
CA ASP A 200 -8.13 -9.21 -34.60
C ASP A 200 -8.04 -8.23 -33.42
N LEU A 201 -7.75 -6.97 -33.77
CA LEU A 201 -7.83 -5.82 -32.88
C LEU A 201 -9.29 -5.68 -32.43
N LEU A 202 -9.55 -5.86 -31.14
CA LEU A 202 -10.79 -5.40 -30.53
C LEU A 202 -10.70 -3.88 -30.38
N ASP A 203 -11.21 -3.16 -31.38
CA ASP A 203 -11.77 -1.83 -31.17
C ASP A 203 -13.08 -1.98 -30.38
N ILE A 204 -13.14 -1.37 -29.19
CA ILE A 204 -14.24 -0.62 -28.52
C ILE A 204 -13.84 -0.36 -27.07
#